data_AF-A0A937JWB7-F1
#
_entry.id   AF-A0A937JWB7-F1
#
_cell.length_a   1.000
_cell.length_b   1.000
_cell.length_c   1.000
_cell.angle_alpha   90.00
_cell.angle_beta   90.00
_cell.angle_gamma   90.00
#
_symmetry.space_group_name_H-M   'P 1'
#
loop_
_entity.id
_entity.type
_entity.pdbx_description
1 polymer ?
#
loop_
_entity_poly.entity_id
_entity_poly.type
_entity_poly.pdbx_seq_one_letter_code
_entity_poly.pdbx_strand_id
1 'polypeptide(L)'
;MTTAAQAAKNPQAPNVQMTTCRIQVLDSANDRTNPIFLYQEQALAKKLSQPYRQRFLQIVPTPDRQQIESRSFKPEQPQAWVGLCNKPLGKRQLKLKDLGTSICSVFLQRSQNNYVGNTPPQGCPTTARGAVKITNRIVLSPDGMDTWDRGFDAAGKQVWGADGESYQYRKIKKE
;
A
#
# COMPACT_ATOMS: atom_id res chain seq x y z
N MET A 1 -9.38 0.69 -7.01
CA MET A 1 -8.58 0.90 -8.25
C MET A 1 -8.16 -0.46 -8.78
N THR A 2 -7.85 -0.59 -10.07
CA THR A 2 -7.54 -1.89 -10.70
C THR A 2 -6.47 -1.77 -11.79
N THR A 3 -5.72 -2.84 -12.04
CA THR A 3 -4.81 -2.99 -13.18
C THR A 3 -5.50 -3.54 -14.43
N ALA A 4 -6.84 -3.61 -14.48
CA ALA A 4 -7.58 -4.21 -15.59
C ALA A 4 -7.18 -3.67 -16.97
N ALA A 5 -6.97 -2.35 -17.12
CA ALA A 5 -6.55 -1.75 -18.39
C ALA A 5 -5.14 -2.21 -18.82
N GLN A 6 -4.23 -2.42 -17.86
CA GLN A 6 -2.90 -2.97 -18.11
C GLN A 6 -2.99 -4.46 -18.49
N ALA A 7 -3.76 -5.25 -17.74
CA ALA A 7 -3.96 -6.67 -18.00
C ALA A 7 -4.65 -6.95 -19.35
N ALA A 8 -5.52 -6.05 -19.82
CA ALA A 8 -6.13 -6.14 -21.15
C ALA A 8 -5.12 -5.94 -22.29
N LYS A 9 -4.08 -5.11 -22.07
CA LYS A 9 -3.01 -4.86 -23.05
C LYS A 9 -1.90 -5.90 -22.99
N ASN A 10 -1.67 -6.47 -21.80
CA ASN A 10 -0.67 -7.51 -21.56
C ASN A 10 -1.32 -8.67 -20.78
N PRO A 11 -1.71 -9.76 -21.46
CA PRO A 11 -2.35 -10.92 -20.81
C PRO A 11 -1.50 -11.61 -19.74
N GLN A 12 -0.18 -11.39 -19.72
CA GLN A 12 0.71 -11.91 -18.68
C GLN A 12 0.69 -11.04 -17.41
N ALA A 13 0.24 -9.79 -17.51
CA ALA A 13 0.08 -8.92 -16.35
C ALA A 13 -1.19 -9.32 -15.56
N PRO A 14 -1.09 -9.51 -14.23
CA PRO A 14 -2.24 -9.93 -13.45
C PRO A 14 -3.27 -8.79 -13.37
N ASN A 15 -4.55 -9.15 -13.54
CA ASN A 15 -5.66 -8.25 -13.23
C ASN A 15 -5.91 -8.25 -11.72
N VAL A 16 -5.43 -7.21 -11.05
CA VAL A 16 -5.48 -7.01 -9.61
C VAL A 16 -6.41 -5.85 -9.29
N GLN A 17 -7.26 -6.02 -8.29
CA GLN A 17 -8.00 -4.95 -7.68
C GLN A 17 -7.37 -4.58 -6.33
N MET A 18 -7.17 -3.28 -6.13
CA MET A 18 -6.77 -2.70 -4.87
C MET A 18 -7.94 -1.89 -4.29
N THR A 19 -8.38 -2.27 -3.10
CA THR A 19 -9.44 -1.60 -2.35
C THR A 19 -8.81 -0.93 -1.14
N THR A 20 -8.95 0.39 -1.03
CA THR A 20 -8.40 1.18 0.08
C THR A 20 -9.51 2.01 0.70
N CYS A 21 -9.58 2.07 2.03
CA CYS A 21 -10.56 2.86 2.75
C CYS A 21 -10.01 3.45 4.05
N ARG A 22 -10.62 4.54 4.53
CA ARG A 22 -10.33 5.06 5.87
C ARG A 22 -10.85 4.11 6.95
N ILE A 23 -10.07 4.01 8.02
CA ILE A 23 -10.39 3.31 9.27
C ILE A 23 -10.23 4.28 10.45
N GLN A 24 -10.82 3.93 11.58
CA GLN A 24 -10.73 4.70 12.83
C GLN A 24 -9.88 3.92 13.84
N VAL A 25 -8.81 4.53 14.31
CA VAL A 25 -7.99 3.99 15.40
C VAL A 25 -8.40 4.72 16.69
N LEU A 26 -9.08 4.02 17.60
CA LEU A 26 -9.81 4.65 18.70
C LEU A 26 -8.90 5.27 19.77
N ASP A 27 -7.71 4.72 19.94
CA ASP A 27 -6.71 5.10 20.94
C ASP A 27 -5.57 5.97 20.36
N SER A 28 -5.75 6.53 19.15
CA SER A 28 -4.78 7.47 18.55
C SER A 28 -5.12 8.95 18.78
N ALA A 29 -6.16 9.27 19.57
CA ALA A 29 -6.69 10.63 19.71
C ALA A 29 -5.68 11.65 20.28
N ASN A 30 -4.70 11.18 21.06
CA ASN A 30 -3.67 12.04 21.66
C ASN A 30 -2.46 12.27 20.75
N ASP A 31 -2.45 11.69 19.55
CA ASP A 31 -1.36 11.90 18.59
C ASP A 31 -1.47 13.30 17.98
N ARG A 32 -0.56 14.20 18.38
CA ARG A 32 -0.48 15.59 17.92
C ARG A 32 -0.24 15.71 16.40
N THR A 33 0.18 14.63 15.75
CA THR A 33 0.39 14.61 14.29
C THR A 33 -0.92 14.43 13.51
N ASN A 34 -2.02 14.09 14.19
CA ASN A 34 -3.34 13.83 13.60
C ASN A 34 -3.27 12.87 12.38
N PRO A 35 -2.78 11.63 12.57
CA PRO A 35 -2.55 10.71 11.48
C PRO A 35 -3.84 10.27 10.80
N ILE A 36 -3.79 10.06 9.48
CA ILE A 36 -4.87 9.39 8.73
C ILE A 36 -4.53 7.91 8.65
N PHE A 37 -5.46 7.06 9.09
CA PHE A 37 -5.32 5.62 8.95
C PHE A 37 -6.13 5.09 7.78
N LEU A 38 -5.50 4.21 6.99
CA LEU A 38 -6.12 3.50 5.88
C LEU A 38 -5.97 1.99 6.08
N TYR A 39 -6.94 1.25 5.57
CA TYR A 39 -6.80 -0.19 5.33
C TYR A 39 -6.83 -0.43 3.84
N GLN A 40 -6.00 -1.36 3.38
CA GLN A 40 -5.82 -1.68 1.97
C GLN A 40 -5.78 -3.19 1.75
N GLU A 41 -6.53 -3.65 0.75
CA GLU A 41 -6.55 -5.02 0.25
C GLU A 41 -6.11 -5.06 -1.21
N GLN A 42 -5.36 -6.09 -1.59
CA GLN A 42 -5.09 -6.45 -2.97
C GLN A 42 -5.53 -7.89 -3.22
N ALA A 43 -6.36 -8.06 -4.24
CA ALA A 43 -6.89 -9.35 -4.65
C ALA A 43 -6.87 -9.46 -6.18
N LEU A 44 -6.79 -10.70 -6.69
CA LEU A 44 -7.05 -10.93 -8.11
C LEU A 44 -8.51 -10.58 -8.40
N ALA A 45 -8.79 -9.98 -9.56
CA ALA A 45 -10.14 -9.52 -9.92
C ALA A 45 -11.19 -10.66 -9.86
N LYS A 46 -10.77 -11.91 -10.10
CA LYS A 46 -11.64 -13.10 -10.02
C LYS A 46 -11.81 -13.68 -8.60
N LYS A 47 -11.09 -13.17 -7.60
CA LYS A 47 -11.04 -13.69 -6.22
C LYS A 47 -11.03 -12.56 -5.19
N LEU A 48 -11.95 -11.59 -5.31
CA LEU A 48 -11.98 -10.39 -4.46
C LEU A 48 -12.15 -10.69 -2.96
N SER A 49 -12.81 -11.81 -2.60
CA SER A 49 -12.97 -12.26 -1.21
C SER A 49 -11.74 -12.99 -0.65
N GLN A 50 -10.67 -13.15 -1.44
CA GLN A 50 -9.44 -13.83 -1.02
C GLN A 50 -8.22 -12.92 -1.31
N PRO A 51 -8.10 -11.77 -0.63
CA PRO A 51 -6.98 -10.87 -0.83
C PRO A 51 -5.65 -11.53 -0.44
N TYR A 52 -4.68 -11.51 -1.35
CA TYR A 52 -3.36 -12.08 -1.12
C TYR A 52 -2.43 -11.13 -0.36
N ARG A 53 -2.77 -9.84 -0.29
CA ARG A 53 -2.02 -8.83 0.46
C ARG A 53 -2.99 -7.87 1.13
N GLN A 54 -2.76 -7.64 2.42
CA GLN A 54 -3.50 -6.68 3.23
C GLN A 54 -2.50 -5.81 4.00
N ARG A 55 -2.80 -4.51 4.15
CA ARG A 55 -1.98 -3.57 4.92
C ARG A 55 -2.87 -2.58 5.67
N PHE A 56 -2.47 -2.26 6.89
CA PHE A 56 -2.84 -0.97 7.47
C PHE A 56 -1.78 0.05 7.09
N LEU A 57 -2.21 1.29 6.84
CA LEU A 57 -1.33 2.41 6.54
C LEU A 57 -1.60 3.53 7.54
N GLN A 58 -0.54 4.11 8.11
CA GLN A 58 -0.58 5.37 8.85
C GLN A 58 0.04 6.44 7.96
N ILE A 59 -0.74 7.46 7.64
CA ILE A 59 -0.33 8.58 6.79
C ILE A 59 -0.14 9.81 7.69
N VAL A 60 1.09 10.30 7.77
CA VAL A 60 1.49 11.35 8.72
C VAL A 60 2.54 12.26 8.08
N PRO A 61 2.54 13.59 8.31
CA PRO A 61 3.64 14.44 7.86
C PRO A 61 4.94 14.07 8.59
N THR A 62 6.08 14.22 7.91
CA THR A 62 7.40 14.14 8.55
C THR A 62 7.56 15.28 9.56
N PRO A 63 8.45 15.16 10.57
CA PRO A 63 8.66 16.21 11.58
C PRO A 63 9.00 17.59 10.99
N ASP A 64 9.77 17.61 9.90
CA ASP A 64 10.14 18.82 9.14
C ASP A 64 9.05 19.32 8.17
N ARG A 65 7.95 18.57 8.05
CA ARG A 65 6.80 18.80 7.16
C ARG A 65 7.13 18.90 5.67
N GLN A 66 8.29 18.40 5.25
CA GLN A 66 8.71 18.40 3.84
C GLN A 66 8.09 17.24 3.06
N GLN A 67 7.75 16.15 3.74
CA GLN A 67 7.21 14.93 3.14
C GLN A 67 6.03 14.39 3.94
N ILE A 68 5.30 13.46 3.32
CA ILE A 68 4.28 12.65 3.98
C ILE A 68 4.83 11.24 4.09
N GLU A 69 4.94 10.72 5.31
CA GLU A 69 5.29 9.33 5.56
C GLU A 69 4.02 8.46 5.52
N SER A 70 4.06 7.42 4.69
CA SER A 70 3.10 6.32 4.68
C SER A 70 3.75 5.09 5.33
N ARG A 71 3.52 4.90 6.63
CA ARG A 71 3.96 3.71 7.37
C ARG A 71 3.01 2.56 7.11
N SER A 72 3.55 1.39 6.84
CA SER A 72 2.77 0.19 6.55
C SER A 72 2.93 -0.86 7.63
N PHE A 73 1.80 -1.48 7.99
CA PHE A 73 1.72 -2.52 8.99
C PHE A 73 1.05 -3.76 8.38
N LYS A 74 1.53 -4.94 8.78
CA LYS A 74 0.94 -6.21 8.34
C LYS A 74 -0.01 -6.70 9.44
N PRO A 75 -1.32 -6.88 9.15
CA PRO A 75 -2.23 -7.48 10.11
C PRO A 75 -1.73 -8.87 10.54
N GLU A 76 -1.76 -9.16 11.84
CA GLU A 76 -1.37 -10.46 12.39
C GLU A 76 -2.36 -11.56 11.98
N GLN A 77 -3.65 -11.23 11.98
CA GLN A 77 -4.76 -12.11 11.60
C GLN A 77 -5.49 -11.57 10.36
N PRO A 78 -4.90 -11.62 9.16
CA PRO A 78 -5.46 -10.99 7.96
C PRO A 78 -6.88 -11.48 7.60
N GLN A 79 -7.24 -12.71 7.96
CA GLN A 79 -8.57 -13.28 7.70
C GLN A 79 -9.69 -12.48 8.41
N ALA A 80 -9.42 -11.92 9.59
CA ALA A 80 -10.41 -11.14 10.36
C ALA A 80 -10.78 -9.81 9.69
N TRP A 81 -9.94 -9.32 8.76
CA TRP A 81 -10.07 -8.01 8.15
C TRP A 81 -10.59 -8.04 6.71
N VAL A 82 -10.78 -9.23 6.13
CA VAL A 82 -11.27 -9.38 4.76
C VAL A 82 -12.58 -8.64 4.56
N GLY A 83 -12.64 -7.77 3.56
CA GLY A 83 -13.80 -6.97 3.22
C GLY A 83 -14.12 -5.86 4.22
N LEU A 84 -13.18 -5.45 5.07
CA LEU A 84 -13.39 -4.34 6.04
C LEU A 84 -13.87 -3.06 5.33
N CYS A 85 -13.37 -2.79 4.13
CA CYS A 85 -13.78 -1.63 3.34
C CYS A 85 -15.23 -1.67 2.85
N ASN A 86 -15.91 -2.83 2.90
CA ASN A 86 -17.33 -2.96 2.56
C ASN A 86 -18.25 -2.52 3.71
N LYS A 87 -17.73 -2.48 4.95
CA LYS A 87 -18.48 -2.02 6.13
C LYS A 87 -18.56 -0.48 6.13
N PRO A 88 -19.55 0.16 6.77
CA PRO A 88 -19.56 1.63 6.94
C PRO A 88 -18.44 2.10 7.88
N LEU A 89 -18.03 3.37 7.82
CA LEU A 89 -16.89 3.91 8.58
C LEU A 89 -16.98 3.63 10.09
N GLY A 90 -18.17 3.78 10.70
CA GLY A 90 -18.38 3.50 12.13
C GLY A 90 -18.24 2.02 12.52
N LYS A 91 -18.06 1.11 11.57
CA LYS A 91 -17.77 -0.32 11.78
C LYS A 91 -16.34 -0.70 11.33
N ARG A 92 -15.51 0.30 11.01
CA ARG A 92 -14.09 0.14 10.64
C ARG A 92 -13.19 0.66 11.77
N GLN A 93 -13.47 0.20 12.98
CA GLN A 93 -12.83 0.66 14.21
C GLN A 93 -11.87 -0.42 14.73
N LEU A 94 -10.71 0.02 15.20
CA LEU A 94 -9.66 -0.83 15.76
C LEU A 94 -8.81 -0.01 16.74
N LYS A 95 -7.89 -0.68 17.43
CA LYS A 95 -6.90 -0.08 18.34
C LYS A 95 -5.51 -0.11 17.70
N LEU A 96 -4.59 0.72 18.21
CA LEU A 96 -3.20 0.78 17.74
C LEU A 96 -2.52 -0.59 17.76
N LYS A 97 -2.79 -1.40 18.79
CA LYS A 97 -2.25 -2.76 18.90
C LYS A 97 -2.67 -3.68 17.74
N ASP A 98 -3.84 -3.44 17.15
CA ASP A 98 -4.38 -4.29 16.07
C ASP A 98 -3.65 -4.03 14.74
N LEU A 99 -2.93 -2.90 14.63
CA LEU A 99 -2.09 -2.59 13.46
C LEU A 99 -0.90 -3.57 13.35
N GLY A 100 -0.38 -4.03 14.49
CA GLY A 100 0.86 -4.80 14.58
C GLY A 100 2.10 -3.91 14.47
N THR A 101 3.25 -4.53 14.17
CA THR A 101 4.53 -3.82 14.00
C THR A 101 4.65 -3.21 12.60
N SER A 102 5.19 -1.99 12.52
CA SER A 102 5.52 -1.36 11.24
C SER A 102 6.59 -2.17 10.51
N ILE A 103 6.37 -2.42 9.22
CA ILE A 103 7.27 -3.25 8.40
C ILE A 103 8.01 -2.45 7.34
N CYS A 104 7.52 -1.27 6.96
CA CYS A 104 8.09 -0.45 5.90
C CYS A 104 7.44 0.94 5.87
N SER A 105 8.19 1.93 5.43
CA SER A 105 7.69 3.29 5.17
C SER A 105 7.97 3.71 3.73
N VAL A 106 7.05 4.46 3.15
CA VAL A 106 7.22 5.18 1.88
C VAL A 106 7.04 6.66 2.16
N PHE A 107 7.98 7.47 1.69
CA PHE A 107 8.00 8.92 1.89
C PHE A 107 7.56 9.61 0.61
N LEU A 108 6.41 10.29 0.66
CA LEU A 108 5.79 10.95 -0.47
C LEU A 108 6.09 12.45 -0.46
N GLN A 109 6.46 12.97 -1.62
CA GLN A 109 6.60 14.40 -1.87
C GLN A 109 5.66 14.83 -2.98
N ARG A 110 5.03 16.00 -2.82
CA ARG A 110 4.19 16.58 -3.86
C ARG A 110 5.06 16.95 -5.07
N SER A 111 4.61 16.60 -6.26
CA SER A 111 5.23 16.97 -7.53
C SER A 111 4.13 17.38 -8.50
N GLN A 112 3.98 18.70 -8.70
CA GLN A 112 2.85 19.28 -9.46
C GLN A 112 1.49 18.79 -8.93
N ASN A 113 0.72 18.08 -9.77
CA ASN A 113 -0.59 17.51 -9.46
C ASN A 113 -0.52 16.08 -8.89
N ASN A 114 0.69 15.55 -8.74
CA ASN A 114 0.95 14.17 -8.30
C ASN A 114 1.66 14.15 -6.94
N TYR A 115 1.77 12.96 -6.38
CA TYR A 115 2.73 12.64 -5.31
C TYR A 115 3.68 11.56 -5.80
N VAL A 116 4.97 11.76 -5.57
CA VAL A 116 6.00 10.75 -5.83
C VAL A 116 6.51 10.26 -4.49
N GLY A 117 6.45 8.96 -4.26
CA GLY A 117 6.93 8.34 -3.05
C GLY A 117 8.02 7.31 -3.30
N ASN A 118 8.94 7.20 -2.35
CA ASN A 118 9.97 6.16 -2.38
C ASN A 118 10.15 5.58 -0.98
N THR A 119 10.54 4.31 -0.89
CA THR A 119 11.20 3.79 0.32
C THR A 119 12.51 4.54 0.57
N PRO A 120 13.01 4.56 1.82
CA PRO A 120 14.37 5.00 2.10
C PRO A 120 15.42 4.33 1.19
N PRO A 121 16.61 4.94 1.01
CA PRO A 121 17.67 4.37 0.15
C PRO A 121 18.07 2.93 0.52
N GLN A 122 18.04 2.60 1.82
CA GLN A 122 18.30 1.25 2.33
C GLN A 122 17.16 0.26 2.06
N GLY A 123 16.02 0.72 1.56
CA GLY A 123 14.80 -0.07 1.38
C GLY A 123 14.17 -0.50 2.71
N CYS A 124 13.33 -1.52 2.63
CA CYS A 124 12.71 -2.16 3.79
C CYS A 124 13.15 -3.63 3.88
N PRO A 125 13.50 -4.14 5.08
CA PRO A 125 13.90 -5.52 5.23
C PRO A 125 12.77 -6.48 4.86
N THR A 126 13.11 -7.62 4.28
CA THR A 126 12.14 -8.68 3.97
C THR A 126 12.78 -10.06 4.01
N THR A 127 11.93 -11.08 4.03
CA THR A 127 12.30 -12.48 3.76
C THR A 127 11.49 -13.06 2.60
N ALA A 128 10.77 -12.21 1.87
CA ALA A 128 9.87 -12.63 0.81
C ALA A 128 10.65 -13.12 -0.42
N ARG A 129 10.42 -14.39 -0.80
CA ARG A 129 10.87 -14.98 -2.07
C ARG A 129 12.38 -14.78 -2.32
N GLY A 130 13.20 -14.98 -1.29
CA GLY A 130 14.66 -14.87 -1.39
C GLY A 130 15.22 -13.44 -1.38
N ALA A 131 14.37 -12.42 -1.29
CA ALA A 131 14.83 -11.04 -1.09
C ALA A 131 15.16 -10.80 0.39
N VAL A 132 16.16 -9.95 0.64
CA VAL A 132 16.48 -9.37 1.95
C VAL A 132 16.07 -7.90 2.06
N LYS A 133 15.87 -7.24 0.91
CA LYS A 133 15.51 -5.83 0.79
C LYS A 133 14.40 -5.63 -0.22
N ILE A 134 13.44 -4.76 0.10
CA ILE A 134 12.42 -4.29 -0.83
C ILE A 134 12.60 -2.79 -1.04
N THR A 135 12.49 -2.35 -2.28
CA THR A 135 12.27 -0.94 -2.58
C THR A 135 10.88 -0.75 -3.17
N ASN A 136 10.22 0.35 -2.82
CA ASN A 136 9.01 0.78 -3.48
C ASN A 136 9.22 2.18 -4.05
N ARG A 137 8.80 2.37 -5.30
CA ARG A 137 8.52 3.69 -5.88
C ARG A 137 7.04 3.76 -6.23
N ILE A 138 6.39 4.86 -5.88
CA ILE A 138 4.99 5.10 -6.13
C ILE A 138 4.81 6.48 -6.78
N VAL A 139 3.91 6.56 -7.76
CA VAL A 139 3.41 7.81 -8.31
C VAL A 139 1.90 7.80 -8.17
N LEU A 140 1.36 8.69 -7.35
CA LEU A 140 -0.07 8.90 -7.18
C LEU A 140 -0.51 10.08 -8.03
N SER A 141 -1.53 9.88 -8.84
CA SER A 141 -2.14 10.90 -9.68
C SER A 141 -3.65 10.99 -9.44
N PRO A 142 -4.33 12.01 -10.00
CA PRO A 142 -5.80 12.06 -9.99
C PRO A 142 -6.45 10.81 -10.61
N ASP A 143 -5.79 10.13 -11.53
CA ASP A 143 -6.34 8.97 -12.26
C ASP A 143 -6.07 7.62 -11.57
N GLY A 144 -5.08 7.57 -10.67
CA GLY A 144 -4.75 6.35 -9.95
C GLY A 144 -3.34 6.33 -9.39
N MET A 145 -2.68 5.20 -9.53
CA MET A 145 -1.38 4.91 -8.94
C MET A 145 -0.55 4.04 -9.87
N ASP A 146 0.69 4.45 -10.09
CA ASP A 146 1.73 3.63 -10.68
C ASP A 146 2.72 3.22 -9.58
N THR A 147 3.04 1.94 -9.48
CA THR A 147 3.91 1.43 -8.40
C THR A 147 4.91 0.38 -8.89
N TRP A 148 6.14 0.49 -8.40
CA TRP A 148 7.24 -0.42 -8.63
C TRP A 148 7.67 -1.02 -7.30
N ASP A 149 7.15 -2.21 -6.99
CA ASP A 149 7.64 -3.06 -5.90
C ASP A 149 8.76 -3.95 -6.44
N ARG A 150 9.96 -3.87 -5.85
CA ARG A 150 11.13 -4.65 -6.25
C ARG A 150 11.81 -5.28 -5.04
N GLY A 151 12.12 -6.56 -5.12
CA GLY A 151 12.86 -7.31 -4.12
C GLY A 151 14.28 -7.62 -4.57
N PHE A 152 15.24 -7.42 -3.67
CA PHE A 152 16.67 -7.64 -3.90
C PHE A 152 17.23 -8.64 -2.91
N ASP A 153 18.11 -9.52 -3.38
CA ASP A 153 18.89 -10.43 -2.54
C ASP A 153 20.06 -9.69 -1.83
N ALA A 154 20.84 -10.45 -1.05
CA ALA A 154 21.98 -9.91 -0.29
C ALA A 154 23.12 -9.39 -1.17
N ALA A 155 23.22 -9.85 -2.43
CA ALA A 155 24.19 -9.36 -3.41
C ALA A 155 23.68 -8.10 -4.15
N GLY A 156 22.46 -7.65 -3.87
CA GLY A 156 21.84 -6.50 -4.52
C GLY A 156 21.23 -6.82 -5.88
N LYS A 157 21.09 -8.10 -6.24
CA LYS A 157 20.42 -8.51 -7.48
C LYS A 157 18.91 -8.51 -7.27
N GLN A 158 18.17 -7.94 -8.21
CA GLN A 158 16.71 -8.02 -8.23
C GLN A 158 16.28 -9.47 -8.44
N VAL A 159 15.50 -10.01 -7.51
CA VAL A 159 15.01 -11.41 -7.53
C VAL A 159 13.53 -11.51 -7.88
N TRP A 160 12.76 -10.43 -7.67
CA TRP A 160 11.38 -10.34 -8.10
C TRP A 160 10.94 -8.87 -8.18
N GLY A 161 9.86 -8.61 -8.92
CA GLY A 161 9.25 -7.30 -9.01
C GLY A 161 9.20 -6.78 -10.44
N ALA A 162 8.85 -5.51 -10.57
CA ALA A 162 8.76 -4.83 -11.86
C ALA A 162 10.16 -4.53 -12.42
N ASP A 163 10.57 -5.24 -13.48
CA ASP A 163 11.85 -4.97 -14.17
C ASP A 163 11.76 -3.69 -15.02
N GLY A 164 10.69 -3.56 -15.83
CA GLY A 164 10.46 -2.39 -16.71
C GLY A 164 9.23 -1.55 -16.32
N GLU A 165 8.04 -2.15 -16.38
CA GLU A 165 6.78 -1.42 -16.21
C GLU A 165 6.24 -1.45 -14.78
N SER A 166 5.63 -0.35 -14.33
CA SER A 166 4.87 -0.30 -13.08
C SER A 166 3.65 -1.21 -13.13
N TYR A 167 3.14 -1.59 -11.96
CA TYR A 167 1.72 -1.92 -11.85
C TYR A 167 0.90 -0.63 -11.97
N GLN A 168 0.02 -0.58 -12.96
CA GLN A 168 -0.76 0.61 -13.30
C GLN A 168 -2.19 0.49 -12.77
N TYR A 169 -2.41 0.89 -11.52
CA TYR A 169 -3.74 0.92 -10.94
C TYR A 169 -4.48 2.18 -11.40
N ARG A 170 -5.68 2.03 -11.94
CA ARG A 170 -6.57 3.14 -12.29
C ARG A 170 -7.84 3.10 -11.46
N LYS A 171 -8.40 4.27 -11.14
CA LYS A 171 -9.65 4.37 -10.37
C LYS A 171 -10.76 3.63 -11.10
N ILE A 172 -11.56 2.89 -10.34
CA ILE A 172 -12.82 2.32 -10.84
C ILE A 172 -13.84 3.43 -10.66
N LYS A 173 -14.51 3.85 -11.74
CA LYS A 173 -15.63 4.79 -11.62
C LYS A 173 -16.70 4.11 -10.76
N LYS A 174 -17.11 4.76 -9.69
CA LYS A 174 -18.36 4.36 -9.02
C LYS A 174 -19.49 4.89 -9.89
N GLU A 175 -20.31 3.99 -10.39
CA GLU A 175 -21.62 4.32 -10.95
C GLU A 175 -22.53 4.90 -9.86
#